data_AF-A0A3D5FRY5-F1
#
_entry.id   AF-A0A3D5FRY5-F1
#
_cell.length_a   1.000
_cell.length_b   1.000
_cell.length_c   1.000
_cell.angle_alpha   90.00
_cell.angle_beta   90.00
_cell.angle_gamma   90.00
#
_symmetry.space_group_name_H-M   'P 1'
#
loop_
_entity.id
_entity.type
_entity.pdbx_description
1 polymer ?
#
loop_
_entity_poly.entity_id
_entity_poly.type
_entity_poly.pdbx_seq_one_letter_code
_entity_poly.pdbx_strand_id
1 'polypeptide(L)'
;MFGRPTDIDCDLWRTDGALLIENAISSDELAGLREAFSRCAEQAKPDWLSGVRAGTRPAAFFDLPDPMGLDDRFLEIVDHPSFYGHLMAFSEGQVIFLSPQFRTVPAAPLSYVGWHYDVHRESTPLHMIGADLSG
;
A
#
# COMPACT_ATOMS: atom_id res chain seq x y z
N MET A 1 23.28 -8.47 -3.13
CA MET A 1 22.08 -9.22 -3.54
C MET A 1 20.93 -8.65 -2.73
N PHE A 2 20.42 -7.49 -3.13
CA PHE A 2 19.37 -6.79 -2.40
C PHE A 2 18.02 -7.46 -2.69
N GLY A 3 17.15 -7.55 -1.69
CA GLY A 3 15.76 -7.95 -1.85
C GLY A 3 15.43 -9.44 -1.70
N ARG A 4 16.36 -10.36 -1.39
CA ARG A 4 15.97 -11.74 -1.01
C ARG A 4 15.72 -11.83 0.50
N PRO A 5 14.68 -12.57 0.94
CA PRO A 5 14.43 -12.76 2.35
C PRO A 5 15.56 -13.55 3.01
N THR A 6 15.88 -13.17 4.25
CA THR A 6 16.74 -13.96 5.13
C THR A 6 15.98 -15.14 5.72
N ASP A 7 16.68 -16.06 6.38
CA ASP A 7 16.03 -17.15 7.13
C ASP A 7 15.11 -16.60 8.23
N ILE A 8 15.54 -15.51 8.90
CA ILE A 8 14.73 -14.81 9.91
C ILE A 8 13.46 -14.23 9.28
N ASP A 9 13.57 -13.59 8.12
CA ASP A 9 12.41 -13.05 7.40
C ASP A 9 11.41 -14.14 7.07
N CYS A 10 11.90 -15.32 6.66
CA CYS A 10 11.06 -16.46 6.34
C CYS A 10 10.34 -17.03 7.57
N ASP A 11 11.02 -17.07 8.72
CA ASP A 11 10.43 -17.56 9.97
C ASP A 11 9.39 -16.59 10.53
N LEU A 12 9.66 -15.28 10.48
CA LEU A 12 8.69 -14.24 10.83
C LEU A 12 7.46 -14.29 9.92
N TRP A 13 7.67 -14.36 8.60
CA TRP A 13 6.56 -14.48 7.65
C TRP A 13 5.67 -15.69 7.92
N ARG A 14 6.26 -16.87 8.20
CA ARG A 14 5.50 -18.09 8.50
C ARG A 14 4.75 -18.03 9.83
N THR A 15 5.32 -17.36 10.83
CA THR A 15 4.76 -17.33 12.19
C THR A 15 3.71 -16.25 12.34
N ASP A 16 4.01 -15.05 11.84
CA ASP A 16 3.21 -13.85 12.09
C ASP A 16 2.36 -13.44 10.88
N GLY A 17 2.65 -13.97 9.69
CA GLY A 17 1.98 -13.60 8.45
C GLY A 17 2.28 -12.17 7.97
N ALA A 18 3.27 -11.52 8.58
CA ALA A 18 3.71 -10.16 8.26
C ALA A 18 5.22 -9.99 8.50
N LEU A 19 5.82 -9.03 7.80
CA LEU A 19 7.24 -8.69 7.93
C LEU A 19 7.42 -7.18 7.83
N LEU A 20 8.24 -6.60 8.72
CA LEU A 20 8.66 -5.20 8.64
C LEU A 20 9.98 -5.11 7.85
N ILE A 21 9.99 -4.33 6.77
CA ILE A 21 11.20 -4.00 6.02
C ILE A 21 11.55 -2.53 6.32
N GLU A 22 12.44 -2.33 7.28
CA GLU A 22 12.88 -0.98 7.66
C GLU A 22 13.68 -0.32 6.54
N ASN A 23 13.47 0.99 6.34
CA ASN A 23 14.18 1.78 5.33
C ASN A 23 14.07 1.16 3.92
N ALA A 24 12.91 0.58 3.60
CA ALA A 24 12.67 -0.05 2.30
C ALA A 24 12.90 0.90 1.11
N ILE A 25 12.72 2.20 1.30
CA ILE A 25 13.06 3.22 0.31
C ILE A 25 13.90 4.31 0.96
N SER A 26 14.67 5.01 0.14
CA SER A 26 15.46 6.15 0.58
C SER A 26 14.57 7.33 0.99
N SER A 27 15.13 8.23 1.80
CA SER A 27 14.46 9.47 2.19
C SER A 27 14.06 10.34 1.00
N ASP A 28 14.85 10.33 -0.07
CA ASP A 28 14.60 11.12 -1.29
C ASP A 28 13.45 10.52 -2.11
N GLU A 29 13.42 9.20 -2.27
CA GLU A 29 12.29 8.49 -2.91
C GLU A 29 10.99 8.71 -2.12
N LEU A 30 11.06 8.61 -0.79
CA LEU A 30 9.92 8.87 0.08
C LEU A 30 9.44 10.32 -0.05
N ALA A 31 10.35 11.30 -0.07
CA ALA A 31 10.00 12.70 -0.25
C ALA A 31 9.30 12.94 -1.60
N GLY A 32 9.81 12.33 -2.68
CA GLY A 32 9.21 12.40 -4.01
C GLY A 32 7.81 11.78 -4.07
N LEU A 33 7.62 10.60 -3.46
CA LEU A 33 6.31 9.96 -3.35
C LEU A 33 5.31 10.81 -2.56
N ARG A 34 5.74 11.42 -1.45
CA ARG A 34 4.91 12.32 -0.65
C ARG A 34 4.49 13.57 -1.40
N GLU A 35 5.41 14.16 -2.17
CA GLU A 35 5.12 15.32 -3.01
C GLU A 35 4.09 14.97 -4.09
N ALA A 36 4.32 13.88 -4.83
CA ALA A 36 3.41 13.38 -5.87
C ALA A 36 2.02 13.11 -5.28
N PHE A 37 1.95 12.37 -4.17
CA PHE A 37 0.70 12.08 -3.47
C PHE A 37 -0.02 13.37 -3.08
N SER A 38 0.68 14.31 -2.44
CA SER A 38 0.07 15.55 -1.97
C SER A 38 -0.51 16.35 -3.13
N ARG A 39 0.25 16.52 -4.22
CA ARG A 39 -0.21 17.26 -5.41
C ARG A 39 -1.44 16.62 -6.05
N CYS A 40 -1.43 15.30 -6.23
CA CYS A 40 -2.56 14.56 -6.80
C CYS A 40 -3.79 14.59 -5.88
N ALA A 41 -3.57 14.50 -4.57
CA ALA A 41 -4.64 14.52 -3.58
C ALA A 41 -5.33 15.88 -3.51
N GLU A 42 -4.58 16.99 -3.58
CA GLU A 42 -5.18 18.33 -3.61
C GLU A 42 -6.11 18.53 -4.81
N GLN A 43 -5.83 17.88 -5.94
CA GLN A 43 -6.70 17.93 -7.13
C GLN A 43 -7.95 17.06 -6.97
N ALA A 44 -7.81 15.86 -6.38
CA ALA A 44 -8.89 14.88 -6.31
C ALA A 44 -9.81 15.00 -5.06
N LYS A 45 -9.33 15.62 -3.98
CA LYS A 45 -10.08 15.80 -2.72
C LYS A 45 -11.40 16.56 -2.86
N PRO A 46 -11.52 17.66 -3.65
CA PRO A 46 -12.77 18.38 -3.78
C PRO A 46 -13.94 17.49 -4.25
N ASP A 47 -13.70 16.64 -5.25
CA ASP A 47 -14.70 15.72 -5.77
C ASP A 47 -15.04 14.63 -4.76
N TRP A 48 -14.04 14.11 -4.04
CA TRP A 48 -14.28 13.18 -2.94
C TRP A 48 -15.14 13.81 -1.83
N LEU A 49 -14.82 15.03 -1.38
CA LEU A 49 -15.59 15.76 -0.37
C LEU A 49 -17.03 16.02 -0.81
N SER A 50 -17.24 16.33 -2.09
CA SER A 50 -18.59 16.46 -2.68
C SER A 50 -19.35 15.13 -2.58
N GLY A 51 -18.71 14.02 -2.94
CA GLY A 51 -19.29 12.67 -2.82
C GLY A 51 -19.60 12.27 -1.38
N VAL A 52 -18.73 12.62 -0.43
CA VAL A 52 -18.98 12.39 1.00
C VAL A 52 -20.21 13.16 1.46
N ARG A 53 -20.34 14.45 1.11
CA ARG A 53 -21.52 15.27 1.45
C ARG A 53 -22.80 14.73 0.83
N ALA A 54 -22.72 14.15 -0.38
CA ALA A 54 -23.84 13.53 -1.07
C ALA A 54 -24.16 12.11 -0.58
N GLY A 55 -23.34 11.53 0.31
CA GLY A 55 -23.50 10.15 0.80
C GLY A 55 -23.15 9.08 -0.25
N THR A 56 -22.43 9.44 -1.32
CA THR A 56 -22.04 8.52 -2.40
C THR A 56 -20.62 7.98 -2.25
N ARG A 57 -19.85 8.48 -1.27
CA ARG A 57 -18.50 8.03 -0.94
C ARG A 57 -18.30 7.94 0.58
N PRO A 58 -17.45 7.02 1.08
CA PRO A 58 -17.16 6.92 2.50
C PRO A 58 -16.31 8.10 2.98
N ALA A 59 -16.58 8.56 4.21
CA ALA A 59 -15.75 9.56 4.91
C ALA A 59 -14.58 8.93 5.70
N ALA A 60 -14.55 7.59 5.80
CA ALA A 60 -13.57 6.87 6.63
C ALA A 60 -12.15 6.91 6.05
N PHE A 61 -11.99 7.16 4.76
CA PHE A 61 -10.70 7.28 4.09
C PHE A 61 -10.86 8.04 2.76
N PHE A 62 -9.73 8.55 2.27
CA PHE A 62 -9.57 9.07 0.93
C PHE A 62 -8.52 8.24 0.18
N ASP A 63 -8.90 7.70 -0.97
CA ASP A 63 -7.98 7.05 -1.91
C ASP A 63 -7.78 7.95 -3.13
N LEU A 64 -6.55 8.01 -3.64
CA LEU A 64 -6.31 8.59 -4.95
C LEU A 64 -7.04 7.79 -6.03
N PRO A 65 -7.81 8.44 -6.91
CA PRO A 65 -8.42 7.76 -8.05
C PRO A 65 -7.35 7.45 -9.11
N ASP A 66 -7.26 6.19 -9.54
CA ASP A 66 -6.35 5.73 -10.60
C ASP A 66 -4.90 6.23 -10.45
N PRO A 67 -4.22 5.94 -9.33
CA PRO A 67 -2.92 6.53 -9.01
C PRO A 67 -1.86 6.24 -10.08
N MET A 68 -1.94 5.07 -10.74
CA MET A 68 -0.99 4.68 -11.77
C MET A 68 -1.01 5.58 -13.02
N GLY A 69 -2.12 6.27 -13.27
CA GLY A 69 -2.22 7.27 -14.34
C GLY A 69 -1.82 8.69 -13.93
N LEU A 70 -1.48 8.93 -12.66
CA LEU A 70 -1.25 10.28 -12.12
C LEU A 70 0.22 10.70 -12.04
N ASP A 71 1.11 9.78 -11.66
CA ASP A 71 2.55 10.03 -11.54
C ASP A 71 3.33 8.70 -11.61
N ASP A 72 4.40 8.66 -12.41
CA ASP A 72 5.19 7.45 -12.65
C ASP A 72 5.82 6.89 -11.36
N ARG A 73 6.06 7.72 -10.35
CA ARG A 73 6.60 7.25 -9.06
C ARG A 73 5.72 6.22 -8.37
N PHE A 74 4.40 6.27 -8.61
CA PHE A 74 3.49 5.27 -8.06
C PHE A 74 3.64 3.91 -8.73
N LEU A 75 4.06 3.87 -9.99
CA LEU A 75 4.40 2.64 -10.70
C LEU A 75 5.77 2.13 -10.24
N GLU A 76 6.76 3.02 -10.15
CA GLU A 76 8.14 2.69 -9.76
C GLU A 76 8.26 2.03 -8.39
N ILE A 77 7.34 2.34 -7.46
CA ILE A 77 7.36 1.73 -6.14
C ILE A 77 6.82 0.29 -6.15
N VAL A 78 6.01 -0.14 -7.13
CA VAL A 78 5.29 -1.43 -7.10
C VAL A 78 6.23 -2.63 -7.04
N ASP A 79 7.31 -2.59 -7.80
CA ASP A 79 8.31 -3.67 -7.91
C ASP A 79 9.68 -3.25 -7.37
N HIS A 80 9.68 -2.38 -6.38
CA HIS A 80 10.91 -1.79 -5.86
C HIS A 80 11.91 -2.86 -5.38
N PRO A 81 13.20 -2.79 -5.78
CA PRO A 81 14.19 -3.84 -5.52
C PRO A 81 14.43 -4.19 -4.05
N SER A 82 14.08 -3.30 -3.12
CA SER A 82 14.26 -3.53 -1.69
C SER A 82 13.34 -4.60 -1.11
N PHE A 83 12.18 -4.84 -1.72
CA PHE A 83 11.20 -5.82 -1.24
C PHE A 83 10.66 -6.76 -2.33
N TYR A 84 10.92 -6.49 -3.61
CA TYR A 84 10.36 -7.31 -4.68
C TYR A 84 10.83 -8.77 -4.65
N GLY A 85 12.07 -9.04 -4.20
CA GLY A 85 12.51 -10.43 -4.04
C GLY A 85 11.84 -11.15 -2.86
N HIS A 86 11.38 -10.44 -1.83
CA HIS A 86 10.51 -11.00 -0.78
C HIS A 86 9.15 -11.39 -1.37
N LEU A 87 8.55 -10.52 -2.19
CA LEU A 87 7.31 -10.84 -2.91
C LEU A 87 7.47 -12.11 -3.75
N MET A 88 8.53 -12.18 -4.56
CA MET A 88 8.81 -13.35 -5.39
C MET A 88 9.03 -14.61 -4.57
N ALA A 89 9.77 -14.53 -3.46
CA ALA A 89 10.05 -15.68 -2.60
C ALA A 89 8.78 -16.18 -1.89
N PHE A 90 8.00 -15.29 -1.30
CA PHE A 90 6.83 -15.67 -0.51
C PHE A 90 5.67 -16.12 -1.38
N SER A 91 5.55 -15.62 -2.61
CA SER A 91 4.55 -16.06 -3.59
C SER A 91 4.98 -17.23 -4.48
N GLU A 92 6.12 -17.88 -4.18
CA GLU A 92 6.66 -18.97 -5.00
C GLU A 92 6.85 -18.58 -6.48
N GLY A 93 7.17 -17.30 -6.72
CA GLY A 93 7.37 -16.71 -8.03
C GLY A 93 6.08 -16.25 -8.74
N GLN A 94 4.93 -16.33 -8.08
CA GLN A 94 3.62 -15.96 -8.63
C GLN A 94 3.14 -14.60 -8.13
N VAL A 95 3.95 -13.55 -8.32
CA VAL A 95 3.56 -12.18 -7.93
C VAL A 95 2.51 -11.64 -8.90
N ILE A 96 1.39 -11.18 -8.35
CA ILE A 96 0.31 -10.54 -9.10
C ILE A 96 0.03 -9.17 -8.51
N PHE A 97 0.02 -8.15 -9.35
CA PHE A 97 -0.45 -6.82 -8.97
C PHE A 97 -1.97 -6.77 -9.11
N LEU A 98 -2.70 -6.78 -7.99
CA LEU A 98 -4.17 -6.78 -7.97
C LEU A 98 -4.74 -5.37 -8.15
N SER A 99 -4.36 -4.46 -7.26
CA SER A 99 -4.83 -3.07 -7.28
C SER A 99 -4.00 -2.20 -6.33
N PRO A 100 -3.71 -0.94 -6.67
CA PRO A 100 -3.09 0.00 -5.75
C PRO A 100 -4.11 0.69 -4.84
N GLN A 101 -3.71 0.99 -3.60
CA GLN A 101 -4.47 1.85 -2.69
C GLN A 101 -3.54 2.91 -2.08
N PHE A 102 -3.50 4.09 -2.69
CA PHE A 102 -2.80 5.25 -2.16
C PHE A 102 -3.77 6.05 -1.31
N ARG A 103 -3.66 5.90 0.02
CA ARG A 103 -4.69 6.28 0.98
C ARG A 103 -4.21 7.31 1.99
N THR A 104 -5.13 8.21 2.37
CA THR A 104 -5.07 8.91 3.67
C THR A 104 -6.26 8.53 4.53
N VAL A 105 -6.01 8.37 5.83
CA VAL A 105 -7.03 8.09 6.84
C VAL A 105 -7.11 9.28 7.83
N PRO A 106 -8.30 9.85 8.08
CA PRO A 106 -8.46 10.84 9.14
C PRO A 106 -8.16 10.24 10.51
N ALA A 107 -7.78 11.06 11.50
CA ALA A 107 -7.48 10.56 12.83
C ALA A 107 -8.66 9.82 13.46
N ALA A 108 -8.38 8.78 14.25
CA ALA A 108 -9.39 8.09 15.03
C ALA A 108 -10.13 9.08 15.97
N PRO A 109 -11.44 8.91 16.23
CA PRO A 109 -12.29 7.78 15.81
C PRO A 109 -13.00 7.98 14.46
N LEU A 110 -12.68 9.03 13.69
CA LEU A 110 -13.35 9.32 12.41
C LEU A 110 -13.06 8.27 11.34
N SER A 111 -11.85 7.71 11.32
CA SER A 111 -11.54 6.50 10.57
C SER A 111 -11.49 5.31 11.52
N TYR A 112 -12.44 4.40 11.38
CA TYR A 112 -12.33 3.06 11.92
C TYR A 112 -12.71 2.09 10.82
N VAL A 113 -11.72 1.36 10.33
CA VAL A 113 -11.97 0.20 9.49
C VAL A 113 -12.01 -1.01 10.42
N GLY A 114 -13.13 -1.72 10.45
CA GLY A 114 -13.25 -2.93 11.25
C GLY A 114 -12.23 -3.98 10.82
N TRP A 115 -11.90 -4.89 11.74
CA TRP A 115 -11.06 -6.05 11.42
C TRP A 115 -11.66 -6.83 10.25
N HIS A 116 -10.87 -7.02 9.20
CA HIS A 116 -11.23 -7.79 8.02
C HIS A 116 -10.00 -8.50 7.47
N TYR A 117 -10.24 -9.50 6.62
CA TYR A 117 -9.21 -10.06 5.77
C TYR A 117 -9.28 -9.36 4.42
N ASP A 118 -8.14 -8.96 3.87
CA ASP A 118 -8.08 -8.41 2.51
C ASP A 118 -8.46 -9.46 1.45
N VAL A 119 -8.15 -10.72 1.75
CA VAL A 119 -8.48 -11.89 0.92
C VAL A 119 -9.32 -12.84 1.75
N HIS A 120 -10.47 -13.25 1.21
CA HIS A 120 -11.30 -14.24 1.89
C HIS A 120 -10.48 -15.52 2.17
N ARG A 121 -10.59 -16.04 3.39
CA ARG A 121 -9.84 -17.25 3.83
C ARG A 121 -10.02 -18.47 2.94
N GLU A 122 -11.07 -18.50 2.12
CA GLU A 122 -11.42 -19.61 1.22
C GLU A 122 -10.86 -19.45 -0.21
N SER A 123 -10.33 -18.28 -0.57
CA SER A 123 -9.62 -18.09 -1.85
C SER A 123 -8.12 -18.33 -1.67
N THR A 124 -7.59 -19.22 -2.52
CA THR A 124 -6.20 -19.56 -2.88
C THR A 124 -5.15 -18.50 -2.49
N PRO A 125 -3.92 -18.87 -2.06
CA PRO A 125 -2.98 -17.93 -1.43
C PRO A 125 -2.67 -16.72 -2.32
N LEU A 126 -2.95 -15.55 -1.78
CA LEU A 126 -2.62 -14.24 -2.33
C LEU A 126 -1.66 -13.58 -1.34
N HIS A 127 -0.49 -13.18 -1.84
CA HIS A 127 0.52 -12.48 -1.04
C HIS A 127 0.35 -10.98 -1.28
N MET A 128 -0.09 -10.25 -0.25
CA MET A 128 -0.28 -8.80 -0.29
C MET A 128 0.79 -8.11 0.58
N ILE A 129 1.28 -6.97 0.10
CA ILE A 129 2.08 -6.03 0.89
C ILE A 129 1.24 -4.77 1.11
N GLY A 130 1.12 -4.35 2.36
CA GLY A 130 0.68 -3.00 2.74
C GLY A 130 1.87 -2.20 3.26
N ALA A 131 2.07 -1.00 2.73
CA ALA A 131 3.05 -0.05 3.26
C ALA A 131 2.31 1.05 4.03
N ASP A 132 2.55 1.14 5.33
CA ASP A 132 2.11 2.27 6.13
C ASP A 132 3.17 3.37 6.06
N LEU A 133 2.79 4.52 5.49
CA LEU A 133 3.66 5.70 5.36
C LEU A 133 3.33 6.76 6.42
N SER A 134 2.62 6.42 7.48
CA SER A 134 2.31 7.36 8.56
C SER A 134 3.55 7.62 9.45
N GLY A 135 4.41 8.52 8.96
CA GLY A 135 5.55 9.13 9.67
C GLY A 135 5.70 10.61 9.34
#